data_AF-A0AAW5D2R7-F1
#
_entry.id   AF-A0AAW5D2R7-F1
#
_cell.length_a   1.000
_cell.length_b   1.000
_cell.length_c   1.000
_cell.angle_alpha   90.00
_cell.angle_beta   90.00
_cell.angle_gamma   90.00
#
_symmetry.space_group_name_H-M   'P 1'
#
loop_
_entity.id
_entity.type
_entity.pdbx_description
1 polymer ?
#
loop_
_entity_poly.entity_id
_entity_poly.type
_entity_poly.pdbx_seq_one_letter_code
_entity_poly.pdbx_strand_id
1 'polypeptide(L)'
;MLLVKANKINKGLITSAILLVILTLMWQHLNGGIVSHHLLHRDDFPAVSNAWGIIIIPVLAWLTALRLHKAIGTEPIKKTAPVVIPTEFLVAFFVMLLFSLLQSALWEFGYQSLTMYTALGLLIAGLFYPIYRSECILGHVVGASFTFGYVIPLIGILVMAIVSVFSLFCLKPIFSKLLKKTQTPIRME
;
A
#
# COMPACT_ATOMS: atom_id res chain seq x y z
N MET A 1 12.34 22.25 15.42
CA MET A 1 10.88 22.21 15.70
C MET A 1 10.08 21.49 14.59
N LEU A 2 10.36 21.71 13.30
CA LEU A 2 9.73 20.97 12.17
C LEU A 2 10.08 19.48 12.14
N LEU A 3 11.37 19.12 12.06
CA LEU A 3 12.05 18.42 13.15
C LEU A 3 11.21 17.42 13.96
N VAL A 4 10.70 17.99 15.05
CA VAL A 4 9.95 17.36 16.14
C VAL A 4 8.48 17.14 15.76
N LYS A 5 7.86 18.04 14.96
CA LYS A 5 6.48 17.89 14.49
C LYS A 5 6.33 16.74 13.49
N ALA A 6 7.23 16.62 12.52
CA ALA A 6 7.24 15.49 11.59
C ALA A 6 7.53 14.17 12.33
N ASN A 7 8.44 14.20 13.31
CA ASN A 7 8.67 13.06 14.19
C ASN A 7 7.44 12.69 15.04
N LYS A 8 6.61 13.67 15.43
CA LYS A 8 5.34 13.45 16.13
C LYS A 8 4.27 12.82 15.22
N ILE A 9 4.17 13.24 13.96
CA ILE A 9 3.27 12.62 12.97
C ILE A 9 3.69 11.17 12.70
N ASN A 10 5.00 10.93 12.51
CA ASN A 10 5.55 9.58 12.30
C ASN A 10 5.25 8.65 13.48
N LYS A 11 5.49 9.13 14.71
CA LYS A 11 5.13 8.40 15.93
C LYS A 11 3.63 8.15 16.01
N GLY A 12 2.80 9.14 15.69
CA GLY A 12 1.35 9.01 15.66
C GLY A 12 0.88 7.91 14.71
N LEU A 13 1.39 7.90 13.47
CA LEU A 13 1.05 6.87 12.49
C LEU A 13 1.42 5.48 12.98
N ILE A 14 2.64 5.29 13.46
CA ILE A 14 3.14 3.98 13.95
C ILE A 14 2.33 3.53 15.18
N THR A 15 2.09 4.42 16.14
CA THR A 15 1.29 4.11 17.34
C THR A 15 -0.14 3.72 16.95
N SER A 16 -0.78 4.44 16.03
CA SER A 16 -2.11 4.08 15.53
C SER A 16 -2.10 2.72 14.83
N ALA A 17 -1.05 2.42 14.07
CA ALA A 17 -0.89 1.14 13.38
C ALA A 17 -0.75 -0.03 14.37
N ILE A 18 0.07 0.15 15.42
CA ILE A 18 0.22 -0.84 16.50
C ILE A 18 -1.11 -1.03 17.24
N LEU A 19 -1.77 0.08 17.61
CA LEU A 19 -3.04 0.03 18.32
C LEU A 19 -4.11 -0.70 17.51
N LEU A 20 -4.21 -0.42 16.21
CA LEU A 20 -5.12 -1.11 15.31
C LEU A 20 -4.91 -2.64 15.36
N VAL A 21 -3.66 -3.10 15.21
CA VAL A 21 -3.36 -4.54 15.23
C VAL A 21 -3.68 -5.16 16.59
N ILE A 22 -3.27 -4.52 17.69
CA ILE A 22 -3.52 -5.04 19.03
C ILE A 22 -5.02 -5.18 19.27
N LEU A 23 -5.81 -4.17 18.92
CA LEU A 23 -7.27 -4.21 19.06
C LEU A 23 -7.88 -5.32 18.20
N THR A 24 -7.43 -5.48 16.95
CA THR A 24 -7.90 -6.55 16.06
C THR A 24 -7.56 -7.94 16.60
N LEU A 25 -6.32 -8.17 17.04
CA LEU A 25 -5.90 -9.47 17.57
C LEU A 25 -6.53 -9.78 18.92
N MET A 26 -6.69 -8.77 19.78
CA MET A 26 -7.41 -8.92 21.05
C MET A 26 -8.87 -9.30 20.79
N TRP A 27 -9.53 -8.64 19.84
CA TRP A 27 -10.89 -9.03 19.43
C TRP A 27 -10.95 -10.48 18.94
N GLN A 28 -10.03 -10.90 18.06
CA GLN A 28 -9.97 -12.30 17.59
C GLN A 28 -9.74 -13.28 18.75
N HIS A 29 -8.78 -12.98 19.63
CA HIS A 29 -8.47 -13.81 20.79
C HIS A 29 -9.70 -14.01 21.69
N LEU A 30 -10.47 -12.95 21.94
CA LEU A 30 -11.70 -13.00 22.74
C LEU A 30 -12.88 -13.70 22.04
N ASN A 31 -12.86 -13.82 20.70
CA ASN A 31 -13.95 -14.38 19.89
C ASN A 31 -13.60 -15.73 19.24
N GLY A 32 -12.72 -16.53 19.85
CA GLY A 32 -12.42 -17.89 19.38
C GLY A 32 -10.97 -18.13 18.94
N GLY A 33 -10.07 -17.16 19.15
CA GLY A 33 -8.64 -17.30 18.91
C GLY A 33 -8.15 -16.50 17.70
N ILE A 34 -6.83 -16.38 17.57
CA ILE A 34 -6.20 -15.67 16.45
C ILE A 34 -6.39 -16.50 15.17
N VAL A 35 -7.04 -15.90 14.17
CA VAL A 35 -7.37 -16.58 12.91
C VAL A 35 -6.10 -16.84 12.10
N SER A 36 -6.07 -17.98 11.40
CA SER A 36 -5.05 -18.29 10.41
C SER A 36 -5.71 -18.53 9.06
N HIS A 37 -5.11 -18.00 8.00
CA HIS A 37 -5.62 -18.13 6.63
C HIS A 37 -4.69 -19.02 5.81
N HIS A 38 -5.27 -19.93 5.04
CA HIS A 38 -4.52 -20.73 4.08
C HIS A 38 -4.30 -19.95 2.79
N LEU A 39 -3.10 -20.06 2.22
CA LEU A 39 -2.76 -19.45 0.93
C LEU A 39 -3.71 -19.96 -0.16
N LEU A 40 -4.20 -19.06 -1.02
CA LEU A 40 -5.12 -19.36 -2.11
C LEU A 40 -6.40 -20.09 -1.67
N HIS A 41 -6.78 -20.01 -0.39
CA HIS A 41 -7.93 -20.72 0.18
C HIS A 41 -7.84 -22.25 -0.02
N ARG A 42 -6.62 -22.79 0.07
CA ARG A 42 -6.31 -24.21 -0.09
C ARG A 42 -5.81 -24.80 1.21
N ASP A 43 -6.59 -25.72 1.80
CA ASP A 43 -6.28 -26.31 3.10
C ASP A 43 -4.98 -27.14 3.11
N ASP A 44 -4.53 -27.60 1.95
CA ASP A 44 -3.26 -28.31 1.78
C ASP A 44 -2.02 -27.40 1.77
N PHE A 45 -2.21 -26.07 1.76
CA PHE A 45 -1.13 -25.10 1.85
C PHE A 45 -0.90 -24.62 3.30
N PRO A 46 0.30 -24.11 3.63
CA PRO A 46 0.58 -23.63 4.98
C PRO A 46 -0.42 -22.57 5.46
N ALA A 47 -0.96 -22.78 6.65
CA ALA A 47 -1.77 -21.78 7.34
C ALA A 47 -0.87 -20.62 7.82
N VAL A 48 -1.32 -19.39 7.61
CA VAL A 48 -0.60 -18.19 8.01
C VAL A 48 -1.43 -17.41 9.03
N SER A 49 -0.88 -17.26 10.23
CA SER A 49 -1.55 -16.59 11.35
C SER A 49 -1.66 -15.08 11.16
N ASN A 50 -2.78 -14.50 11.58
CA ASN A 50 -2.95 -13.05 11.64
C ASN A 50 -2.04 -12.36 12.66
N ALA A 51 -1.39 -13.10 13.57
CA ALA A 51 -0.41 -12.54 14.50
C ALA A 51 0.75 -11.81 13.80
N TRP A 52 1.06 -12.16 12.54
CA TRP A 52 2.04 -11.45 11.71
C TRP A 52 1.74 -9.95 11.53
N GLY A 53 0.49 -9.53 11.75
CA GLY A 53 0.10 -8.11 11.78
C GLY A 53 0.94 -7.28 12.74
N ILE A 54 1.40 -7.85 13.86
CA ILE A 54 2.23 -7.15 14.88
C ILE A 54 3.53 -6.62 14.28
N ILE A 55 4.06 -7.28 13.26
CA ILE A 55 5.28 -6.88 12.58
C ILE A 55 4.94 -6.12 11.30
N ILE A 56 4.03 -6.66 10.47
CA ILE A 56 3.74 -6.15 9.13
C ILE A 56 3.24 -4.70 9.17
N ILE A 57 2.22 -4.43 9.98
CA ILE A 57 1.56 -3.12 9.96
C ILE A 57 2.47 -2.02 10.52
N PRO A 58 3.19 -2.20 11.64
CA PRO A 58 4.15 -1.19 12.11
C PRO A 58 5.30 -0.94 11.14
N VAL A 59 5.82 -1.97 10.46
CA VAL A 59 6.86 -1.81 9.45
C VAL A 59 6.34 -1.02 8.24
N LEU A 60 5.14 -1.33 7.73
CA LEU A 60 4.54 -0.57 6.62
C LEU A 60 4.22 0.88 7.02
N ALA A 61 3.76 1.09 8.25
CA ALA A 61 3.54 2.42 8.82
C ALA A 61 4.86 3.20 8.92
N TRP A 62 5.94 2.56 9.36
CA TRP A 62 7.28 3.16 9.40
C TRP A 62 7.79 3.54 8.00
N LEU A 63 7.70 2.64 7.01
CA LEU A 63 8.12 2.93 5.63
C LEU A 63 7.33 4.12 5.04
N THR A 64 6.04 4.16 5.33
CA THR A 64 5.14 5.27 4.99
C THR A 64 5.55 6.56 5.66
N ALA A 65 5.88 6.52 6.95
CA ALA A 65 6.41 7.66 7.68
C ALA A 65 7.75 8.18 7.12
N LEU A 66 8.66 7.29 6.70
CA LEU A 66 9.92 7.69 6.05
C LEU A 66 9.68 8.42 4.73
N ARG A 67 8.77 7.91 3.89
CA ARG A 67 8.41 8.56 2.62
C ARG A 67 7.74 9.90 2.84
N LEU A 68 6.82 9.99 3.80
CA LEU A 68 6.14 11.23 4.15
C LEU A 68 7.15 12.29 4.63
N HIS A 69 8.10 11.90 5.48
CA HIS A 69 9.16 12.78 5.94
C HIS A 69 10.01 13.33 4.78
N LYS A 70 10.35 12.49 3.80
CA LYS A 70 11.08 12.91 2.60
C LYS A 70 10.25 13.87 1.72
N ALA A 71 8.95 13.64 1.61
CA ALA A 71 8.04 14.45 0.79
C ALA A 71 7.80 15.86 1.37
N ILE A 72 7.72 15.99 2.69
CA ILE A 72 7.50 17.28 3.37
C ILE A 72 8.75 18.19 3.30
N GLY A 73 9.93 17.62 2.98
CA GLY A 73 11.20 18.35 2.86
C GLY A 73 11.79 18.73 4.23
N THR A 74 13.13 18.84 4.28
CA THR A 74 13.88 19.27 5.48
C THR A 74 14.26 20.74 5.46
N GLU A 75 13.75 21.51 4.50
CA GLU A 75 13.96 22.95 4.38
C GLU A 75 13.62 23.65 5.71
N PRO A 76 14.39 24.67 6.13
CA PRO A 76 14.11 25.45 7.33
C PRO A 76 12.89 26.34 7.07
N ILE A 77 11.71 25.74 6.93
CA ILE A 77 10.43 26.44 6.86
C ILE A 77 10.31 27.27 8.15
N LYS A 78 9.81 28.50 8.03
CA LYS A 78 9.55 29.41 9.16
C LYS A 78 8.97 28.61 10.35
N LYS A 79 9.61 28.71 11.52
CA LYS A 79 9.43 27.87 12.73
C LYS A 79 7.97 27.68 13.21
N THR A 80 7.01 28.40 12.66
CA THR A 80 5.59 28.46 13.04
C THR A 80 4.62 27.78 12.06
N ALA A 81 5.03 27.39 10.85
CA ALA A 81 4.10 26.77 9.91
C ALA A 81 3.57 25.41 10.41
N PRO A 82 2.28 25.08 10.17
CA PRO A 82 1.75 23.75 10.39
C PRO A 82 2.41 22.75 9.42
N VAL A 83 2.69 21.53 9.90
CA VAL A 83 3.12 20.45 9.01
C VAL A 83 1.88 19.93 8.30
N VAL A 84 1.82 20.12 6.98
CA VAL A 84 0.70 19.68 6.15
C VAL A 84 1.10 18.39 5.45
N ILE A 85 0.27 17.35 5.59
CA ILE A 85 0.45 16.10 4.83
C ILE A 85 0.04 16.38 3.38
N PRO A 86 0.88 16.04 2.38
CA PRO A 86 0.52 16.25 0.99
C PRO A 86 -0.75 15.48 0.61
N THR A 87 -1.68 16.14 -0.08
CA THR A 87 -2.99 15.57 -0.45
C THR A 87 -2.84 14.28 -1.25
N GLU A 88 -1.85 14.20 -2.14
CA GLU A 88 -1.58 13.01 -2.94
C GLU A 88 -1.26 11.76 -2.08
N PHE A 89 -0.68 11.96 -0.89
CA PHE A 89 -0.35 10.88 0.03
C PHE A 89 -1.61 10.31 0.68
N LEU A 90 -2.51 11.19 1.11
CA LEU A 90 -3.81 10.83 1.68
C LEU A 90 -4.70 10.16 0.63
N VAL A 91 -4.80 10.75 -0.56
CA VAL A 91 -5.58 10.19 -1.67
C VAL A 91 -5.10 8.79 -2.01
N ALA A 92 -3.78 8.58 -2.15
CA ALA A 92 -3.22 7.26 -2.45
C ALA A 92 -3.56 6.22 -1.37
N PHE A 93 -3.39 6.56 -0.09
CA PHE A 93 -3.76 5.69 1.02
C PHE A 93 -5.25 5.34 1.02
N PHE A 94 -6.13 6.35 0.98
CA PHE A 94 -7.57 6.14 1.09
C PHE A 94 -8.17 5.46 -0.14
N VAL A 95 -7.68 5.73 -1.34
CA VAL A 95 -8.12 5.01 -2.55
C VAL A 95 -7.80 3.52 -2.41
N MET A 96 -6.59 3.17 -1.99
CA MET A 96 -6.20 1.76 -1.82
C MET A 96 -6.91 1.08 -0.64
N LEU A 97 -7.19 1.83 0.43
CA LEU A 97 -7.99 1.36 1.56
C LEU A 97 -9.42 1.04 1.12
N LEU A 98 -10.10 1.98 0.46
CA LEU A 98 -11.47 1.77 -0.02
C LEU A 98 -11.53 0.67 -1.08
N PHE A 99 -10.54 0.58 -1.96
CA PHE A 99 -10.44 -0.46 -2.96
C PHE A 99 -10.34 -1.85 -2.32
N SER A 100 -9.45 -2.03 -1.34
CA SER A 100 -9.28 -3.32 -0.64
C SER A 100 -10.47 -3.68 0.26
N LEU A 101 -11.14 -2.69 0.86
CA LEU A 101 -12.42 -2.91 1.57
C LEU A 101 -13.51 -3.38 0.61
N LEU A 102 -13.59 -2.80 -0.59
CA LEU A 102 -14.51 -3.28 -1.62
C LEU A 102 -14.19 -4.72 -2.04
N GLN A 103 -12.92 -5.07 -2.23
CA GLN A 103 -12.52 -6.46 -2.52
C GLN A 103 -12.93 -7.42 -1.40
N SER A 104 -12.72 -7.00 -0.15
CA SER A 104 -13.12 -7.79 1.03
C SER A 104 -14.64 -7.99 1.06
N ALA A 105 -15.42 -6.93 0.86
CA ALA A 105 -16.87 -7.01 0.80
C ALA A 105 -17.37 -7.92 -0.33
N LEU A 106 -16.79 -7.81 -1.54
CA LEU A 106 -17.14 -8.68 -2.67
C LEU A 106 -16.89 -10.16 -2.34
N TRP A 107 -15.79 -10.47 -1.66
CA TRP A 107 -15.49 -11.83 -1.24
C TRP A 107 -16.48 -12.36 -0.21
N GLU A 108 -16.73 -11.59 0.86
CA GLU A 108 -17.66 -11.96 1.94
C GLU A 108 -19.10 -12.18 1.43
N PHE A 109 -19.52 -11.42 0.41
CA PHE A 109 -20.83 -11.59 -0.23
C PHE A 109 -20.89 -12.71 -1.28
N GLY A 110 -19.82 -13.50 -1.46
CA GLY A 110 -19.80 -14.62 -2.39
C GLY A 110 -19.61 -14.22 -3.86
N TYR A 111 -19.05 -13.03 -4.12
CA TYR A 111 -18.67 -12.56 -5.45
C TYR A 111 -17.17 -12.76 -5.70
N GLN A 112 -16.67 -13.99 -5.53
CA GLN A 112 -15.23 -14.30 -5.64
C GLN A 112 -14.67 -13.98 -7.04
N SER A 113 -15.44 -14.23 -8.10
CA SER A 113 -15.02 -13.87 -9.48
C SER A 113 -14.79 -12.36 -9.63
N LEU A 114 -15.63 -11.52 -9.03
CA LEU A 114 -15.45 -10.06 -9.07
C LEU A 114 -14.24 -9.64 -8.22
N THR A 115 -14.00 -10.31 -7.10
CA THR A 115 -12.79 -10.11 -6.29
C THR A 115 -11.53 -10.40 -7.12
N MET A 116 -11.54 -11.47 -7.92
CA MET A 116 -10.45 -11.81 -8.84
C MET A 116 -10.30 -10.76 -9.95
N TYR A 117 -11.39 -10.35 -10.60
CA TYR A 117 -11.35 -9.35 -11.67
C TYR A 117 -10.87 -7.98 -11.18
N THR A 118 -11.25 -7.57 -9.98
CA THR A 118 -10.72 -6.33 -9.37
C THR A 118 -9.23 -6.46 -9.08
N ALA A 119 -8.75 -7.61 -8.59
CA ALA A 119 -7.31 -7.85 -8.42
C ALA A 119 -6.54 -7.78 -9.74
N LEU A 120 -7.07 -8.37 -10.82
CA LEU A 120 -6.50 -8.25 -12.17
C LEU A 120 -6.56 -6.81 -12.69
N GLY A 121 -7.65 -6.09 -12.44
CA GLY A 121 -7.76 -4.66 -12.74
C GLY A 121 -6.68 -3.84 -12.04
N LEU A 122 -6.37 -4.16 -10.78
CA LEU A 122 -5.29 -3.51 -10.03
C LEU A 122 -3.91 -3.83 -10.61
N LEU A 123 -3.68 -5.06 -11.08
CA LEU A 123 -2.45 -5.44 -11.80
C LEU A 123 -2.27 -4.57 -13.05
N ILE A 124 -3.32 -4.41 -13.85
CA ILE A 124 -3.32 -3.55 -15.04
C ILE A 124 -3.10 -2.08 -14.66
N ALA A 125 -3.76 -1.60 -13.61
CA ALA A 125 -3.56 -0.24 -13.10
C ALA A 125 -2.10 -0.01 -12.69
N GLY A 126 -1.42 -1.05 -12.17
CA GLY A 126 0.01 -1.02 -11.86
C GLY A 126 0.88 -0.59 -13.03
N LEU A 127 0.50 -0.91 -14.27
CA LEU A 127 1.25 -0.49 -15.46
C LEU A 127 1.33 1.04 -15.60
N PHE A 128 0.34 1.78 -15.08
CA PHE A 128 0.20 3.22 -15.29
C PHE A 128 0.42 4.04 -14.03
N TYR A 129 0.08 3.49 -12.87
CA TYR A 129 0.08 4.17 -11.58
C TYR A 129 1.15 3.62 -10.63
N PRO A 130 1.75 4.46 -9.76
CA PRO A 130 2.82 4.06 -8.85
C PRO A 130 2.26 3.31 -7.62
N ILE A 131 1.76 2.09 -7.81
CA ILE A 131 1.20 1.24 -6.75
C ILE A 131 2.27 0.84 -5.72
N TYR A 132 3.55 0.83 -6.12
CA TYR A 132 4.69 0.55 -5.23
C TYR A 132 4.92 1.55 -4.11
N ARG A 133 4.14 2.65 -4.06
CA ARG A 133 4.21 3.62 -2.96
C ARG A 133 3.76 2.96 -1.66
N SER A 134 4.47 3.23 -0.56
CA SER A 134 4.21 2.51 0.69
C SER A 134 2.86 2.89 1.30
N GLU A 135 2.37 4.12 1.06
CA GLU A 135 1.02 4.54 1.44
C GLU A 135 -0.07 3.73 0.72
N CYS A 136 0.15 3.33 -0.54
CA CYS A 136 -0.75 2.45 -1.28
C CYS A 136 -0.75 1.04 -0.70
N ILE A 137 0.46 0.51 -0.43
CA ILE A 137 0.64 -0.83 0.15
C ILE A 137 0.01 -0.90 1.54
N LEU A 138 0.25 0.11 2.39
CA LEU A 138 -0.33 0.19 3.73
C LEU A 138 -1.86 0.26 3.67
N GLY A 139 -2.43 1.12 2.81
CA GLY A 139 -3.88 1.24 2.65
C GLY A 139 -4.52 -0.08 2.21
N HIS A 140 -3.92 -0.76 1.23
CA HIS A 140 -4.41 -2.05 0.74
C HIS A 140 -4.38 -3.15 1.82
N VAL A 141 -3.24 -3.32 2.52
CA VAL A 141 -3.08 -4.35 3.55
C VAL A 141 -4.03 -4.10 4.72
N VAL A 142 -4.20 -2.84 5.15
CA VAL A 142 -5.13 -2.50 6.23
C VAL A 142 -6.57 -2.83 5.84
N GLY A 143 -7.02 -2.41 4.64
CA GLY A 143 -8.41 -2.63 4.22
C GLY A 143 -8.75 -4.09 3.96
N ALA A 144 -7.79 -4.89 3.52
CA ALA A 144 -7.96 -6.32 3.29
C ALA A 144 -7.79 -7.21 4.55
N SER A 145 -7.25 -6.64 5.65
CA SER A 145 -6.74 -7.43 6.77
C SER A 145 -7.78 -8.25 7.53
N PHE A 146 -9.02 -7.78 7.62
CA PHE A 146 -10.07 -8.48 8.35
C PHE A 146 -10.57 -9.73 7.64
N THR A 147 -10.62 -9.72 6.30
CA THR A 147 -11.12 -10.85 5.50
C THR A 147 -10.01 -11.82 5.10
N PHE A 148 -8.84 -11.30 4.71
CA PHE A 148 -7.75 -12.11 4.14
C PHE A 148 -6.53 -12.23 5.07
N GLY A 149 -6.55 -11.60 6.24
CA GLY A 149 -5.39 -11.49 7.11
C GLY A 149 -4.35 -10.49 6.61
N TYR A 150 -3.19 -10.40 7.26
CA TYR A 150 -2.17 -9.39 6.90
C TYR A 150 -1.20 -9.86 5.82
N VAL A 151 -0.86 -11.14 5.78
CA VAL A 151 0.21 -11.68 4.90
C VAL A 151 -0.27 -11.83 3.46
N ILE A 152 -1.46 -12.38 3.24
CA ILE A 152 -2.01 -12.63 1.91
C ILE A 152 -2.15 -11.33 1.10
N PRO A 153 -2.82 -10.27 1.60
CA PRO A 153 -2.91 -9.03 0.85
C PRO A 153 -1.56 -8.33 0.68
N LEU A 154 -0.63 -8.49 1.63
CA LEU A 154 0.74 -7.97 1.47
C LEU A 154 1.44 -8.63 0.27
N ILE A 155 1.39 -9.97 0.17
CA ILE A 155 1.96 -10.67 -0.97
C ILE A 155 1.27 -10.21 -2.27
N GLY A 156 -0.06 -10.16 -2.26
CA GLY A 156 -0.86 -9.73 -3.42
C GLY A 156 -0.45 -8.33 -3.92
N ILE A 157 -0.41 -7.34 -3.04
CA ILE A 157 -0.06 -5.96 -3.42
C ILE A 157 1.42 -5.81 -3.79
N LEU A 158 2.33 -6.61 -3.22
CA LEU A 158 3.74 -6.61 -3.60
C LEU A 158 3.95 -7.10 -5.04
N VAL A 159 3.18 -8.10 -5.49
CA VAL A 159 3.18 -8.50 -6.91
C VAL A 159 2.76 -7.34 -7.80
N MET A 160 1.69 -6.63 -7.45
CA MET A 160 1.23 -5.44 -8.19
C MET A 160 2.27 -4.31 -8.17
N ALA A 161 2.92 -4.11 -7.03
CA ALA A 161 3.97 -3.12 -6.85
C ALA A 161 5.19 -3.41 -7.74
N ILE A 162 5.62 -4.66 -7.87
CA ILE A 162 6.72 -5.07 -8.76
C ILE A 162 6.39 -4.74 -10.21
N VAL A 163 5.19 -5.10 -10.67
CA VAL A 163 4.72 -4.76 -12.03
C VAL A 163 4.72 -3.24 -12.24
N SER A 164 4.29 -2.49 -11.22
CA SER A 164 4.28 -1.04 -11.25
C SER A 164 5.67 -0.42 -11.33
N VAL A 165 6.63 -0.92 -10.55
CA VAL A 165 8.04 -0.49 -10.63
C VAL A 165 8.58 -0.77 -12.03
N PHE A 166 8.41 -1.99 -12.52
CA PHE A 166 8.94 -2.38 -13.83
C PHE A 166 8.36 -1.53 -14.96
N SER A 167 7.04 -1.32 -14.99
CA SER A 167 6.41 -0.51 -16.03
C SER A 167 6.85 0.95 -15.99
N LEU A 168 6.87 1.56 -14.80
CA LEU A 168 7.11 2.99 -14.67
C LEU A 168 8.57 3.39 -14.76
N PHE A 169 9.49 2.53 -14.30
CA PHE A 169 10.93 2.83 -14.33
C PHE A 169 11.66 2.21 -15.52
N CYS A 170 11.18 1.10 -16.10
CA CYS A 170 11.81 0.49 -17.27
C CYS A 170 11.10 0.89 -18.56
N LEU A 171 9.79 0.69 -18.67
CA LEU A 171 9.09 0.89 -19.95
C LEU A 171 8.92 2.37 -20.31
N LYS A 172 8.36 3.19 -19.41
CA LYS A 172 8.12 4.63 -19.69
C LYS A 172 9.35 5.38 -20.21
N PRO A 173 10.55 5.32 -19.58
CA PRO A 173 11.70 6.05 -20.08
C PRO A 173 12.21 5.49 -21.41
N ILE A 174 12.16 4.18 -21.64
CA ILE A 174 12.58 3.56 -22.91
C ILE A 174 11.66 4.03 -24.04
N PHE A 175 10.34 3.95 -23.87
CA PHE A 175 9.38 4.43 -24.87
C PHE A 175 9.53 5.93 -25.14
N SER A 176 9.77 6.75 -24.11
CA SER A 176 10.00 8.18 -24.30
C SER A 176 11.26 8.48 -25.13
N LYS A 177 12.32 7.67 -24.97
CA LYS A 177 13.57 7.81 -25.74
C LYS A 177 13.40 7.32 -27.18
N LEU A 178 12.68 6.21 -27.39
CA LEU A 178 12.40 5.67 -28.71
C LEU A 178 11.52 6.63 -29.54
N LEU A 179 10.47 7.19 -28.94
CA LEU A 179 9.60 8.17 -29.59
C LEU A 179 10.34 9.47 -29.97
N LYS A 180 11.26 9.93 -29.13
CA LYS A 180 12.11 11.09 -29.45
C LYS A 180 13.11 10.78 -30.58
N LYS A 181 13.61 9.54 -30.67
CA LYS A 181 14.53 9.11 -31.73
C LYS A 181 13.86 9.00 -33.11
N THR A 182 12.56 8.70 -33.17
CA THR A 182 11.80 8.73 -34.44
C THR A 182 11.38 10.13 -34.87
N GLN A 183 11.48 11.13 -33.99
CA GLN A 183 11.13 12.53 -34.28
C GLN A 183 12.33 13.42 -34.65
N THR A 184 13.56 12.90 -34.72
CA THR A 184 14.70 13.67 -35.23
C THR A 184 14.45 14.07 -36.70
N PRO A 185 14.40 15.37 -37.03
CA PRO A 185 14.09 15.82 -38.38
C PRO A 185 15.21 15.41 -39.33
N ILE A 186 14.84 14.85 -40.49
CA ILE A 186 15.73 14.67 -41.62
C ILE A 186 16.22 16.08 -42.00
N ARG A 187 17.50 16.36 -41.77
CA ARG A 187 18.12 17.60 -42.23
C ARG A 187 18.17 17.52 -43.75
N MET A 188 17.26 18.24 -44.40
CA MET A 188 17.32 18.52 -45.83
C MET A 188 18.45 19.54 -46.00
N GLU A 189 19.65 19.05 -46.30
CA GLU A 189 20.74 19.87 -46.89
C GLU A 189 20.58 19.92 -48.41
#